data_AF-A0A401QJZ3-F1
#
_entry.id   AF-A0A401QJZ3-F1
#
_cell.length_a   1.000
_cell.length_b   1.000
_cell.length_c   1.000
_cell.angle_alpha   90.00
_cell.angle_beta   90.00
_cell.angle_gamma   90.00
#
_symmetry.space_group_name_H-M   'P 1'
#
loop_
_entity.id
_entity.type
_entity.pdbx_description
1 polymer ?
#
loop_
_entity_poly.entity_id
_entity_poly.type
_entity_poly.pdbx_seq_one_letter_code
_entity_poly.pdbx_strand_id
1 'polypeptide(L)'
;MSSSGELVTDFLRYKLSQKGHSWSRLCEQNGAAGLGLEPEQGAADAGGRPEAERACQALRDAAEEFELRYRRAFSDLSAQLRVTPDTAYRRFEQVVGELFRDGVNWGRLVAFFCFGAALSVESAEKEMGSLVPRIAEWMSTYLESNLEPWIRQHGGW
;
A
#
# COMPACT_ATOMS: atom_id res chain seq x y z
N MET A 1 -16.60 7.24 4.81
CA MET A 1 -15.65 7.31 3.68
C MET A 1 -14.37 6.69 4.17
N SER A 2 -14.07 5.48 3.73
CA SER A 2 -12.83 4.77 4.06
C SER A 2 -11.67 5.66 3.63
N SER A 3 -10.74 5.95 4.54
CA SER A 3 -9.62 6.79 4.17
C SER A 3 -8.71 6.00 3.22
N SER A 4 -8.24 6.64 2.17
CA SER A 4 -7.29 6.05 1.22
C SER A 4 -6.04 5.47 1.91
N GLY A 5 -5.63 6.04 3.05
CA GLY A 5 -4.58 5.46 3.90
C GLY A 5 -4.98 4.20 4.68
N GLU A 6 -6.27 3.99 5.01
CA GLU A 6 -6.75 2.75 5.64
C GLU A 6 -6.63 1.57 4.67
N LEU A 7 -7.02 1.77 3.40
CA LEU A 7 -6.89 0.77 2.34
C LEU A 7 -5.43 0.36 2.13
N VAL A 8 -4.52 1.33 2.07
CA VAL A 8 -3.07 1.06 1.97
C VAL A 8 -2.58 0.23 3.15
N THR A 9 -2.90 0.66 4.37
CA THR A 9 -2.44 -0.02 5.59
C THR A 9 -2.98 -1.44 5.69
N ASP A 10 -4.27 -1.63 5.40
CA ASP A 10 -4.91 -2.95 5.39
C ASP A 10 -4.27 -3.87 4.35
N PHE A 11 -4.10 -3.39 3.13
CA PHE A 11 -3.53 -4.16 2.03
C PHE A 11 -2.09 -4.59 2.30
N LEU A 12 -1.25 -3.66 2.75
CA LEU A 12 0.16 -3.96 3.08
C LEU A 12 0.27 -4.96 4.24
N ARG A 13 -0.56 -4.80 5.28
CA ARG A 13 -0.63 -5.75 6.39
C ARG A 13 -0.98 -7.16 5.92
N TYR A 14 -1.97 -7.27 5.03
CA TYR A 14 -2.36 -8.54 4.43
C TYR A 14 -1.22 -9.15 3.59
N LYS A 15 -0.54 -8.37 2.75
CA LYS A 15 0.56 -8.90 1.92
C LYS A 15 1.80 -9.30 2.73
N LEU A 16 2.11 -8.55 3.79
CA LEU A 16 3.21 -8.90 4.70
C LEU A 16 2.91 -10.18 5.50
N SER A 17 1.66 -10.37 5.95
CA SER A 17 1.28 -11.56 6.71
C SER A 17 1.36 -12.84 5.88
N GLN A 18 1.05 -12.78 4.57
CA GLN A 18 1.26 -13.89 3.64
C GLN A 18 2.72 -14.34 3.55
N LYS A 19 3.66 -13.43 3.81
CA LYS A 19 5.10 -13.67 3.78
C LYS A 19 5.69 -13.96 5.16
N GLY A 20 4.86 -14.02 6.20
CA GLY A 20 5.28 -14.29 7.58
C GLY A 20 5.82 -13.06 8.33
N HIS A 21 5.67 -11.86 7.77
CA HIS A 21 6.09 -10.62 8.41
C HIS A 21 4.94 -9.98 9.19
N SER A 22 5.23 -9.51 10.41
CA SER A 22 4.25 -8.81 11.25
C SER A 22 4.40 -7.30 11.11
N TRP A 23 3.32 -6.64 10.65
CA TRP A 23 3.23 -5.18 10.53
C TRP A 23 3.62 -4.46 11.83
N SER A 24 3.08 -4.87 12.98
CA SER A 24 3.33 -4.21 14.27
C SER A 24 4.81 -4.20 14.64
N ARG A 25 5.52 -5.31 14.39
CA ARG A 25 6.96 -5.41 14.66
C ARG A 25 7.80 -4.49 13.76
N LEU A 26 7.39 -4.30 12.51
CA LEU A 26 8.07 -3.43 11.55
C LEU A 26 7.85 -1.95 11.89
N CYS A 27 6.66 -1.59 12.40
CA CYS A 27 6.39 -0.26 12.94
C CYS A 27 7.18 0.02 14.23
N GLU A 28 7.28 -0.94 15.14
CA GLU A 28 8.02 -0.81 16.40
C GLU A 28 9.52 -0.56 16.19
N GLN A 29 10.11 -1.16 15.14
CA GLN A 29 11.51 -0.96 14.76
C GLN A 29 11.83 0.48 14.33
N ASN A 30 10.83 1.29 13.99
CA ASN A 30 11.00 2.68 13.57
C ASN A 30 10.82 3.69 14.71
N GLY A 31 10.62 3.23 15.95
CA GLY A 31 10.75 4.08 17.14
C GLY A 31 9.92 5.37 17.13
N ALA A 32 8.61 5.28 16.90
CA ALA A 32 7.69 6.31 17.40
C ALA A 32 7.25 5.93 18.82
N ALA A 33 8.16 6.06 19.79
CA ALA A 33 7.77 6.07 21.19
C ALA A 33 7.06 7.39 21.48
N GLY A 34 5.77 7.30 21.81
CA GLY A 34 5.08 8.31 22.60
C GLY A 34 4.22 9.30 21.83
N LEU A 35 3.03 8.86 21.41
CA LEU A 35 1.81 9.57 21.79
C LEU A 35 0.76 8.51 22.13
N GLY A 36 0.48 8.39 23.43
CA GLY A 36 -0.72 7.74 23.91
C GLY A 36 -1.91 8.56 23.42
N LEU A 37 -2.51 8.12 22.32
CA LEU A 37 -3.84 8.53 21.93
C LEU A 37 -4.76 7.41 22.36
N GLU A 38 -5.46 7.66 23.47
CA GLU A 38 -6.64 6.90 23.85
C GLU A 38 -7.58 6.83 22.64
N PRO A 39 -8.19 5.67 22.34
CA PRO A 39 -9.24 5.64 21.33
C PRO A 39 -10.47 6.34 21.93
N GLU A 40 -10.57 7.65 21.73
CA GLU A 40 -11.86 8.33 21.82
C GLU A 40 -12.78 7.67 20.79
N GLN A 41 -13.71 6.88 21.31
CA GLN A 41 -14.80 6.26 20.60
C GLN A 41 -15.76 7.35 20.11
N GLY A 42 -15.32 8.08 19.08
CA GLY A 42 -16.20 8.85 18.22
C GLY A 42 -17.04 7.88 17.41
N ALA A 43 -18.36 8.00 17.52
CA ALA A 43 -19.35 7.20 16.83
C ALA A 43 -19.12 7.23 15.30
N ALA A 44 -18.33 6.27 14.82
CA ALA A 44 -18.08 6.07 13.40
C ALA A 44 -19.34 5.49 12.76
N ASP A 45 -19.92 6.29 11.87
CA ASP A 45 -20.90 5.93 10.86
C ASP A 45 -20.82 4.44 10.46
N ALA A 46 -21.83 3.67 10.87
CA ALA A 46 -21.91 2.24 10.60
C ALA A 46 -22.07 1.91 9.09
N GLY A 47 -22.30 2.93 8.24
CA GLY A 47 -22.43 2.80 6.80
C GLY A 47 -21.10 2.71 6.06
N GLY A 48 -20.05 3.40 6.54
CA GLY A 48 -18.74 3.41 5.87
C GLY A 48 -17.85 2.18 6.13
N ARG A 49 -18.05 1.49 7.26
CA ARG A 49 -17.26 0.31 7.65
C ARG A 49 -17.42 -0.90 6.70
N PRO A 50 -18.64 -1.27 6.26
CA PRO A 50 -18.82 -2.36 5.29
C PRO A 50 -18.33 -2.00 3.88
N GLU A 51 -18.27 -0.72 3.51
CA GLU A 51 -17.72 -0.26 2.23
C GLU A 51 -16.20 -0.42 2.22
N ALA A 52 -15.52 -0.01 3.29
CA ALA A 52 -14.08 -0.20 3.48
C ALA A 52 -13.69 -1.69 3.36
N GLU A 53 -14.42 -2.56 4.07
CA GLU A 53 -14.16 -4.00 4.06
C GLU A 53 -14.34 -4.61 2.66
N ARG A 54 -15.37 -4.17 1.92
CA ARG A 54 -15.60 -4.61 0.54
C ARG A 54 -14.50 -4.15 -0.40
N ALA A 55 -14.08 -2.88 -0.30
CA ALA A 55 -13.00 -2.33 -1.11
C ALA A 55 -11.68 -3.05 -0.82
N CYS A 56 -11.35 -3.29 0.46
CA CYS A 56 -10.20 -4.09 0.85
C CYS A 56 -10.26 -5.51 0.25
N GLN A 57 -11.41 -6.18 0.34
CA GLN A 57 -11.57 -7.52 -0.19
C GLN A 57 -11.42 -7.55 -1.72
N ALA A 58 -12.12 -6.66 -2.43
CA ALA A 58 -12.03 -6.55 -3.89
C ALA A 58 -10.60 -6.26 -4.37
N LEU A 59 -9.88 -5.40 -3.65
CA LEU A 59 -8.49 -5.08 -3.94
C LEU A 59 -7.57 -6.29 -3.73
N ARG A 60 -7.80 -7.09 -2.69
CA ARG A 60 -7.04 -8.34 -2.45
C ARG A 60 -7.29 -9.34 -3.57
N ASP A 61 -8.54 -9.58 -3.93
CA ASP A 61 -8.91 -10.51 -5.00
C ASP A 61 -8.31 -10.07 -6.35
N ALA A 62 -8.42 -8.79 -6.68
CA ALA A 62 -7.85 -8.22 -7.90
C ALA A 62 -6.32 -8.30 -7.91
N ALA A 63 -5.67 -8.06 -6.77
CA ALA A 63 -4.22 -8.16 -6.65
C ALA A 63 -3.73 -9.62 -6.79
N GLU A 64 -4.42 -10.60 -6.21
CA GLU A 64 -4.10 -12.02 -6.41
C GLU A 64 -4.21 -12.42 -7.89
N GLU A 65 -5.28 -11.98 -8.56
CA GLU A 65 -5.47 -12.23 -9.99
C GLU A 65 -4.40 -11.53 -10.84
N PHE A 66 -4.04 -10.29 -10.48
CA PHE A 66 -3.00 -9.50 -11.13
C PHE A 66 -1.62 -10.17 -10.99
N GLU A 67 -1.23 -10.56 -9.77
CA GLU A 67 0.03 -11.25 -9.51
C GLU A 67 0.10 -12.61 -10.23
N LEU A 68 -1.01 -13.34 -10.30
CA LEU A 68 -1.05 -14.61 -11.03
C LEU A 68 -0.84 -14.42 -12.53
N ARG A 69 -1.50 -13.42 -13.14
CA ARG A 69 -1.37 -13.12 -14.57
C ARG A 69 -0.02 -12.54 -14.96
N TYR A 70 0.57 -11.72 -14.10
CA TYR A 70 1.82 -11.02 -14.37
C TYR A 70 3.00 -11.58 -13.56
N ARG A 71 2.91 -12.84 -13.13
CA ARG A 71 3.86 -13.49 -12.21
C ARG A 71 5.32 -13.34 -12.60
N ARG A 72 5.64 -13.45 -13.90
CA ARG A 72 7.01 -13.26 -14.41
C ARG A 72 7.48 -11.82 -14.22
N ALA A 73 6.68 -10.85 -14.64
CA ALA A 73 7.01 -9.44 -14.50
C ALA A 73 7.16 -9.02 -13.03
N PHE A 74 6.31 -9.54 -12.12
CA PHE A 74 6.46 -9.29 -10.68
C PHE A 74 7.69 -9.93 -10.06
N SER A 75 8.02 -11.16 -10.47
CA SER A 75 9.24 -11.83 -10.01
C SER A 75 10.49 -11.08 -10.46
N ASP A 76 10.47 -10.56 -11.69
CA ASP A 76 11.57 -9.75 -12.21
C ASP A 76 11.64 -8.39 -11.49
N LEU A 77 10.49 -7.77 -11.22
CA LEU A 77 10.40 -6.51 -10.47
C LEU A 77 10.97 -6.65 -9.06
N SER A 78 10.56 -7.66 -8.29
CA SER A 78 11.07 -7.91 -6.94
C SER A 78 12.56 -8.27 -6.93
N ALA A 79 13.05 -8.95 -7.97
CA ALA A 79 14.48 -9.24 -8.09
C ALA A 79 15.31 -7.99 -8.45
N GLN A 80 14.73 -7.05 -9.20
CA GLN A 80 15.39 -5.84 -9.69
C GLN A 80 15.30 -4.65 -8.74
N LEU A 81 14.35 -4.66 -7.79
CA LEU A 81 14.33 -3.70 -6.71
C LEU A 81 15.64 -3.87 -5.91
N ARG A 82 16.58 -2.96 -6.16
CA ARG A 82 17.74 -2.72 -5.33
C ARG A 82 17.41 -1.52 -4.46
N VAL A 83 16.64 -1.79 -3.42
CA VAL A 83 16.20 -0.76 -2.49
C VAL A 83 17.27 -0.55 -1.44
N THR A 84 17.62 0.71 -1.20
CA THR A 84 18.34 1.15 -0.01
C THR A 84 17.53 2.26 0.66
N PRO A 85 17.69 2.51 1.96
CA PRO A 85 16.93 3.55 2.66
C PRO A 85 17.01 4.93 2.00
N ASP A 86 18.18 5.27 1.44
CA ASP A 86 18.43 6.53 0.73
C ASP A 86 17.79 6.63 -0.65
N THR A 87 17.56 5.49 -1.33
CA THR A 87 17.07 5.48 -2.71
C THR A 87 15.61 5.05 -2.84
N ALA A 88 15.03 4.48 -1.79
CA ALA A 88 13.68 3.91 -1.77
C ALA A 88 12.61 4.91 -2.26
N TYR A 89 12.61 6.15 -1.73
CA TYR A 89 11.63 7.17 -2.12
C TYR A 89 11.76 7.55 -3.59
N ARG A 90 12.98 7.84 -4.06
CA ARG A 90 13.21 8.21 -5.47
C ARG A 90 12.78 7.08 -6.41
N ARG A 91 13.05 5.83 -6.04
CA ARG A 91 12.62 4.66 -6.84
C ARG A 91 11.10 4.54 -6.87
N PHE A 92 10.44 4.72 -5.73
CA PHE A 92 8.99 4.74 -5.65
C PHE A 92 8.40 5.82 -6.58
N GLU A 93 8.87 7.06 -6.47
CA GLU A 93 8.39 8.18 -7.28
C GLU A 93 8.59 7.94 -8.78
N GLN A 94 9.76 7.42 -9.18
CA GLN A 94 10.05 7.06 -10.57
C GLN A 94 9.05 6.03 -11.10
N VAL A 95 8.90 4.89 -10.42
CA VAL A 95 8.03 3.80 -10.89
C VAL A 95 6.58 4.24 -10.95
N VAL A 96 6.10 4.95 -9.93
CA VAL A 96 4.71 5.42 -9.88
C VAL A 96 4.45 6.49 -10.93
N GLY A 97 5.41 7.40 -11.15
CA GLY A 97 5.33 8.40 -12.22
C GLY A 97 5.28 7.77 -13.62
N GLU A 98 5.98 6.67 -13.85
CA GLU A 98 5.86 5.91 -15.11
C GLU A 98 4.52 5.16 -15.20
N LEU A 99 4.08 4.54 -14.10
CA LEU A 99 2.84 3.75 -14.04
C LEU A 99 1.62 4.57 -14.44
N PHE A 100 1.55 5.83 -14.02
CA PHE A 100 0.42 6.72 -14.27
C PHE A 100 0.67 7.78 -15.36
N ARG A 101 1.79 7.69 -16.11
CA ARG A 101 2.16 8.66 -17.15
C ARG A 101 1.05 8.90 -18.17
N ASP A 102 0.41 7.83 -18.64
CA ASP A 102 -0.64 7.92 -19.66
C ASP A 102 -2.06 7.95 -19.07
N GLY A 103 -2.18 8.25 -17.77
CA GLY A 103 -3.46 8.33 -17.06
C GLY A 103 -3.72 7.19 -16.07
N VAL A 104 -4.86 7.29 -15.40
CA VAL A 104 -5.26 6.40 -14.31
C VAL A 104 -6.34 5.43 -14.82
N ASN A 105 -6.25 4.17 -14.39
CA ASN A 105 -7.32 3.18 -14.51
C ASN A 105 -7.25 2.18 -13.35
N TRP A 106 -8.32 1.41 -13.13
CA TRP A 106 -8.40 0.44 -12.05
C TRP A 106 -7.29 -0.62 -12.07
N GLY A 107 -6.87 -1.07 -13.25
CA GLY A 107 -5.75 -2.02 -13.36
C GLY A 107 -4.42 -1.42 -12.91
N ARG A 108 -4.14 -0.16 -13.26
CA ARG A 108 -2.95 0.59 -12.79
C ARG A 108 -3.01 0.88 -11.30
N LEU A 109 -4.20 1.13 -10.74
CA LEU A 109 -4.40 1.22 -9.29
C LEU A 109 -4.05 -0.10 -8.60
N VAL A 110 -4.57 -1.23 -9.07
CA VAL A 110 -4.21 -2.55 -8.52
C VAL A 110 -2.70 -2.80 -8.63
N ALA A 111 -2.08 -2.46 -9.77
CA ALA A 111 -0.64 -2.57 -9.97
C ALA A 111 0.16 -1.72 -8.97
N PHE A 112 -0.30 -0.51 -8.66
CA PHE A 112 0.30 0.38 -7.66
C PHE A 112 0.30 -0.26 -6.27
N PHE A 113 -0.82 -0.86 -5.85
CA PHE A 113 -0.88 -1.59 -4.59
C PHE A 113 0.06 -2.79 -4.56
N CYS A 114 0.08 -3.59 -5.61
CA CYS A 114 0.97 -4.75 -5.72
C CYS A 114 2.45 -4.33 -5.68
N PHE A 115 2.82 -3.24 -6.36
CA PHE A 115 4.18 -2.69 -6.32
C PHE A 115 4.58 -2.25 -4.91
N GLY A 116 3.73 -1.49 -4.23
CA GLY A 116 3.99 -1.04 -2.86
C GLY A 116 4.10 -2.20 -1.86
N ALA A 117 3.31 -3.25 -2.05
CA ALA A 117 3.42 -4.49 -1.27
C ALA A 117 4.73 -5.23 -1.54
N ALA A 118 5.13 -5.37 -2.81
CA ALA A 118 6.42 -5.98 -3.16
C ALA A 118 7.59 -5.22 -2.52
N LEU A 119 7.58 -3.88 -2.61
CA LEU A 119 8.58 -3.01 -1.99
C LEU A 119 8.62 -3.17 -0.45
N SER A 120 7.46 -3.33 0.17
CA SER A 120 7.32 -3.52 1.62
C SER A 120 7.84 -4.90 2.07
N VAL A 121 7.47 -5.96 1.36
CA VAL A 121 7.94 -7.34 1.62
C VAL A 121 9.46 -7.42 1.47
N GLU A 122 10.00 -6.89 0.39
CA GLU A 122 11.44 -6.91 0.16
C GLU A 122 12.23 -6.10 1.19
N SER A 123 11.68 -4.95 1.62
CA SER A 123 12.28 -4.18 2.71
C SER A 123 12.31 -4.98 4.02
N ALA A 124 11.25 -5.74 4.31
CA ALA A 124 11.20 -6.60 5.48
C ALA A 124 12.17 -7.80 5.39
N GLU A 125 12.32 -8.40 4.20
CA GLU A 125 13.24 -9.53 3.96
C GLU A 125 14.72 -9.12 4.06
N LYS A 126 15.05 -7.88 3.67
CA LYS A 126 16.43 -7.34 3.71
C LYS A 126 16.79 -6.63 5.00
N GLU A 127 16.08 -6.91 6.10
CA GLU A 127 16.29 -6.29 7.43
C GLU A 127 16.13 -4.75 7.44
N MET A 128 15.47 -4.19 6.42
CA MET A 128 15.13 -2.76 6.32
C MET A 128 13.66 -2.51 6.72
N GLY A 129 13.19 -3.20 7.74
CA GLY A 129 11.78 -3.18 8.16
C GLY A 129 11.24 -1.79 8.52
N SER A 130 12.12 -0.88 8.96
CA SER A 130 11.77 0.52 9.25
C SER A 130 11.35 1.33 8.01
N LEU A 131 11.57 0.84 6.80
CA LEU A 131 11.07 1.46 5.57
C LEU A 131 9.58 1.18 5.32
N VAL A 132 9.04 0.09 5.86
CA VAL A 132 7.65 -0.32 5.59
C VAL A 132 6.63 0.75 5.99
N PRO A 133 6.71 1.39 7.17
CA PRO A 133 5.82 2.49 7.52
C PRO A 133 5.95 3.70 6.57
N ARG A 134 7.18 3.99 6.10
CA ARG A 134 7.43 5.10 5.17
C ARG A 134 6.84 4.81 3.78
N ILE A 135 6.92 3.57 3.32
CA ILE A 135 6.32 3.14 2.06
C ILE A 135 4.80 3.33 2.11
N ALA A 136 4.16 2.93 3.22
CA ALA A 136 2.73 3.12 3.41
C ALA A 136 2.33 4.60 3.45
N GLU A 137 3.12 5.45 4.09
CA GLU A 137 2.95 6.91 4.05
C GLU A 137 3.03 7.43 2.60
N TRP A 138 4.08 7.08 1.85
CA TRP A 138 4.25 7.51 0.46
C TRP A 138 3.09 7.08 -0.42
N MET A 139 2.62 5.84 -0.26
CA MET A 139 1.48 5.34 -0.99
C MET A 139 0.20 6.10 -0.65
N SER A 140 -0.05 6.34 0.63
CA SER A 140 -1.23 7.07 1.09
C SER A 140 -1.23 8.50 0.57
N THR A 141 -0.11 9.22 0.72
CA THR A 141 0.03 10.58 0.20
C THR A 141 -0.14 10.63 -1.32
N TYR A 142 0.44 9.67 -2.05
CA TYR A 142 0.30 9.65 -3.51
C TYR A 142 -1.15 9.39 -3.93
N LEU A 143 -1.82 8.46 -3.25
CA LEU A 143 -3.21 8.10 -3.53
C LEU A 143 -4.13 9.30 -3.26
N GLU A 144 -4.00 9.94 -2.10
CA GLU A 144 -4.78 11.12 -1.71
C GLU A 144 -4.55 12.32 -2.63
N SER A 145 -3.30 12.57 -3.03
CA SER A 145 -2.94 13.77 -3.80
C SER A 145 -3.20 13.62 -5.29
N ASN A 146 -3.03 12.42 -5.86
CA ASN A 146 -2.99 12.22 -7.31
C ASN A 146 -4.11 11.31 -7.83
N LEU A 147 -4.57 10.34 -7.04
CA LEU A 147 -5.48 9.28 -7.51
C LEU A 147 -6.91 9.46 -6.98
N GLU A 148 -7.06 10.03 -5.80
CA GLU A 148 -8.35 10.31 -5.14
C GLU A 148 -9.32 11.11 -6.02
N PRO A 149 -8.90 12.18 -6.73
CA PRO A 149 -9.81 12.90 -7.61
C PRO A 149 -10.38 12.01 -8.73
N TRP A 150 -9.53 11.15 -9.31
CA TRP A 150 -9.94 10.23 -10.37
C TRP A 150 -10.87 9.13 -9.84
N ILE A 151 -10.56 8.55 -8.68
CA ILE A 151 -11.38 7.53 -8.00
C ILE A 151 -12.79 8.07 -7.76
N ARG A 152 -12.91 9.26 -7.19
CA ARG A 152 -14.22 9.91 -6.95
C ARG A 152 -14.98 10.17 -8.24
N GLN A 153 -14.30 10.62 -9.28
CA GLN A 153 -14.91 10.85 -10.58
C GLN A 153 -15.44 9.55 -11.24
N HIS A 154 -14.89 8.40 -10.87
CA HIS A 154 -15.24 7.09 -11.42
C HIS A 154 -16.09 6.24 -10.47
N GLY A 155 -16.76 6.85 -9.49
CA GLY A 155 -17.76 6.20 -8.64
C GLY A 155 -17.30 5.84 -7.23
N GLY A 156 -16.07 6.18 -6.84
CA GLY A 156 -15.51 5.78 -5.55
C GLY A 156 -14.87 4.39 -5.57
N TRP A 157 -14.45 3.92 -4.40
CA TRP A 157 -13.95 2.56 -4.18
C TRP A 157 -15.07 1.52 -4.21
#